data_AF-A0A8J7YWI5-F1
#
_entry.id   AF-A0A8J7YWI5-F1
#
_cell.length_a   1.000
_cell.length_b   1.000
_cell.length_c   1.000
_cell.angle_alpha   90.00
_cell.angle_beta   90.00
_cell.angle_gamma   90.00
#
_symmetry.space_group_name_H-M   'P 1'
#
loop_
_entity.id
_entity.type
_entity.pdbx_description
1 polymer ?
#
loop_
_entity_poly.entity_id
_entity_poly.type
_entity_poly.pdbx_seq_one_letter_code
_entity_poly.pdbx_strand_id
1 'polypeptide(L)'
;MAKFKKARTDIKFKTIAIETMIIGILFVLFASYANADCGCIGMNTNTIYKCGDNVSESCILNCCLTCSGHGLRVNADNIILDGNGYTLTGPENNYLGNSYTVGIITNNKENITIKNFEIMNFSNGLIPVPLAMGGSMKNYSIINNTVHHMSSCGISLSGASNSKIINNTCHSIKLDGIDSSPGNNNLIENNTCYNNKGGIGFYGSTTQNNTIRNNNLFNNKWGIIFGWMGPNYNKILDNTIYNNTYFGIYLYYGSSFNEIYNNTIKGNKNGIFLTKCHPITNVCYVLNVTNNTIAYNKISGNSEYGIYINSSLNNTLISNKICENNIDIAIFNGTINATGNSGDNNSCTLARNYEDFSAGSNNSCTNICNCSTNSQCISNKCVNEICKTPSKNISVGLVVKFPNNSTITRCVNVPEYANGKEILEKSNINFSGTTDLSWGFFLECINGTCSPYDWSWYWNFNLIKENETNWTSMSVGMGPGGTSNDFCDSSSGHYCARDKDILGFNVTTGGIMPVYNWCMEGDFDNNNLTDIFDIVYGLEYLSEKNNSESSEKCIRKEHINLFEILKLIEKIGLS
;
A
#
# COMPACT_ATOMS: atom_id res chain seq x y z
N MET A 1 93.10 51.31 28.65
CA MET A 1 92.16 51.50 29.77
C MET A 1 90.85 50.80 29.38
N ALA A 2 90.46 49.73 30.10
CA ALA A 2 89.14 49.04 30.26
C ALA A 2 88.13 48.92 29.07
N LYS A 3 87.28 47.90 28.88
CA LYS A 3 86.94 46.55 29.41
C LYS A 3 85.84 45.96 28.47
N PHE A 4 85.88 44.64 28.18
CA PHE A 4 84.80 43.63 27.86
C PHE A 4 83.52 44.01 27.06
N LYS A 5 82.92 43.21 26.14
CA LYS A 5 82.50 41.77 26.23
C LYS A 5 81.84 41.26 24.91
N LYS A 6 82.04 39.95 24.57
CA LYS A 6 81.18 38.94 23.84
C LYS A 6 80.48 39.30 22.50
N ALA A 7 80.25 38.44 21.49
CA ALA A 7 80.57 37.03 21.19
C ALA A 7 80.12 36.67 19.74
N ARG A 8 80.67 35.54 19.25
CA ARG A 8 80.15 34.58 18.25
C ARG A 8 80.20 34.89 16.74
N THR A 9 81.18 34.23 16.12
CA THR A 9 81.18 33.62 14.79
C THR A 9 80.07 32.57 14.62
N ASP A 10 79.45 32.51 13.44
CA ASP A 10 79.00 31.25 12.81
C ASP A 10 78.88 31.44 11.29
N ILE A 11 79.71 30.69 10.55
CA ILE A 11 79.62 30.48 9.11
C ILE A 11 78.85 29.17 8.92
N LYS A 12 77.71 29.19 8.23
CA LYS A 12 77.00 28.00 7.77
C LYS A 12 76.93 27.99 6.25
N PHE A 13 77.59 27.01 5.62
CA PHE A 13 77.21 26.52 4.30
C PHE A 13 77.43 25.01 4.18
N LYS A 14 76.48 24.36 3.49
CA LYS A 14 76.39 22.95 3.07
C LYS A 14 75.80 21.95 4.07
N THR A 15 74.48 22.03 4.23
CA THR A 15 73.63 20.87 4.60
C THR A 15 72.30 20.81 3.83
N ILE A 16 72.17 21.52 2.70
CA ILE A 16 70.88 21.67 2.00
C ILE A 16 70.74 20.74 0.76
N ALA A 17 71.82 20.10 0.31
CA ALA A 17 71.78 19.26 -0.90
C ALA A 17 71.46 17.77 -0.67
N ILE A 18 71.55 17.28 0.57
CA ILE A 18 71.33 15.85 0.88
C ILE A 18 69.88 15.61 1.38
N GLU A 19 69.28 16.57 2.09
CA GLU A 19 67.90 16.44 2.58
C GLU A 19 66.85 16.52 1.45
N THR A 20 67.07 17.33 0.41
CA THR A 20 66.15 17.41 -0.75
C THR A 20 66.22 16.17 -1.65
N MET A 21 67.37 15.51 -1.73
CA MET A 21 67.51 14.22 -2.44
C MET A 21 66.88 13.07 -1.65
N ILE A 22 67.00 13.06 -0.32
CA ILE A 22 66.36 12.04 0.54
C ILE A 22 64.84 12.26 0.60
N ILE A 23 64.35 13.50 0.64
CA ILE A 23 62.91 13.80 0.57
C ILE A 23 62.36 13.52 -0.83
N GLY A 24 63.13 13.80 -1.90
CA GLY A 24 62.75 13.45 -3.27
C GLY A 24 62.72 11.94 -3.51
N ILE A 25 63.67 11.18 -2.96
CA ILE A 25 63.68 9.71 -3.02
C ILE A 25 62.60 9.11 -2.10
N LEU A 26 62.30 9.71 -0.94
CA LEU A 26 61.14 9.33 -0.12
C LEU A 26 59.82 9.66 -0.83
N PHE A 27 59.69 10.80 -1.51
CA PHE A 27 58.48 11.14 -2.27
C PHE A 27 58.31 10.27 -3.49
N VAL A 28 59.39 9.84 -4.14
CA VAL A 28 59.34 8.85 -5.22
C VAL A 28 59.07 7.45 -4.66
N LEU A 29 59.53 7.10 -3.45
CA LEU A 29 59.21 5.86 -2.74
C LEU A 29 57.78 5.82 -2.18
N PHE A 30 57.19 6.97 -1.84
CA PHE A 30 55.78 7.12 -1.44
C PHE A 30 54.86 7.30 -2.65
N ALA A 31 55.33 7.88 -3.76
CA ALA A 31 54.62 7.86 -5.04
C ALA A 31 54.74 6.51 -5.78
N SER A 32 55.66 5.64 -5.34
CA SER A 32 55.77 4.24 -5.73
C SER A 32 55.18 3.28 -4.68
N TYR A 33 54.46 3.76 -3.66
CA TYR A 33 53.44 2.93 -3.05
C TYR A 33 52.38 2.77 -4.12
N ALA A 34 52.55 1.68 -4.86
CA ALA A 34 51.68 1.17 -5.90
C ALA A 34 50.22 1.52 -5.56
N ASN A 35 49.46 1.97 -6.56
CA ASN A 35 48.01 1.84 -6.54
C ASN A 35 47.70 0.51 -5.86
N ALA A 36 47.07 0.53 -4.69
CA ALA A 36 46.63 -0.72 -4.07
C ALA A 36 45.80 -1.42 -5.15
N ASP A 37 46.29 -2.55 -5.65
CA ASP A 37 45.71 -3.16 -6.84
C ASP A 37 44.23 -3.42 -6.57
N CYS A 38 43.39 -2.68 -7.28
CA CYS A 38 41.97 -2.62 -7.02
C CYS A 38 41.27 -3.84 -7.63
N GLY A 39 40.62 -4.64 -6.78
CA GLY A 39 39.91 -5.86 -7.16
C GLY A 39 39.48 -6.71 -5.97
N CYS A 40 39.06 -7.94 -6.26
CA CYS A 40 38.79 -8.96 -5.24
C CYS A 40 40.10 -9.71 -4.97
N ILE A 41 40.66 -9.53 -3.77
CA ILE A 41 41.96 -10.08 -3.41
C ILE A 41 41.79 -11.53 -2.94
N GLY A 42 42.36 -12.46 -3.68
CA GLY A 42 42.36 -13.89 -3.36
C GLY A 42 43.06 -14.17 -2.03
N MET A 43 42.41 -14.95 -1.16
CA MET A 43 42.85 -15.14 0.22
C MET A 43 44.12 -15.99 0.38
N ASN A 44 44.44 -16.87 -0.58
CA ASN A 44 45.63 -17.72 -0.51
C ASN A 44 46.73 -17.24 -1.45
N THR A 45 46.39 -16.75 -2.65
CA THR A 45 47.41 -16.37 -3.66
C THR A 45 47.66 -14.87 -3.76
N ASN A 46 46.85 -14.02 -3.13
CA ASN A 46 46.81 -12.57 -3.35
C ASN A 46 46.57 -12.17 -4.83
N THR A 47 46.00 -13.08 -5.65
CA THR A 47 45.56 -12.74 -7.01
C THR A 47 44.49 -11.65 -6.93
N ILE A 48 44.62 -10.59 -7.71
CA ILE A 48 43.61 -9.53 -7.81
C ILE A 48 42.66 -9.84 -8.95
N TYR A 49 41.43 -10.25 -8.62
CA TYR A 49 40.37 -10.50 -9.60
C TYR A 49 39.61 -9.20 -9.92
N LYS A 50 39.50 -8.86 -11.21
CA LYS A 50 38.78 -7.70 -11.75
C LYS A 50 37.48 -8.13 -12.47
N CYS A 51 36.74 -7.15 -13.01
CA CYS A 51 35.54 -7.42 -13.80
C CYS A 51 35.82 -8.42 -14.95
N GLY A 52 34.99 -9.45 -15.07
CA GLY A 52 35.10 -10.50 -16.07
C GLY A 52 35.99 -11.68 -15.67
N ASP A 53 36.77 -11.56 -14.60
CA ASP A 53 37.72 -12.60 -14.21
C ASP A 53 37.06 -13.84 -13.59
N ASN A 54 37.72 -14.97 -13.80
CA ASN A 54 37.36 -16.26 -13.22
C ASN A 54 37.99 -16.40 -11.82
N VAL A 55 37.18 -16.24 -10.79
CA VAL A 55 37.56 -16.36 -9.38
C VAL A 55 37.68 -17.85 -9.00
N SER A 56 38.90 -18.30 -8.72
CA SER A 56 39.23 -19.71 -8.44
C SER A 56 39.51 -20.00 -6.95
N GLU A 57 39.53 -18.98 -6.10
CA GLU A 57 39.63 -19.10 -4.65
C GLU A 57 38.78 -18.02 -3.95
N SER A 58 38.56 -18.15 -2.64
CA SER A 58 37.84 -17.12 -1.88
C SER A 58 38.56 -15.78 -1.96
N CYS A 59 37.81 -14.67 -2.04
CA CYS A 59 38.38 -13.34 -2.19
C CYS A 59 37.55 -12.26 -1.48
N ILE A 60 38.22 -11.15 -1.17
CA ILE A 60 37.63 -9.98 -0.50
C ILE A 60 37.88 -8.74 -1.36
N LEU A 61 36.84 -7.97 -1.67
CA LEU A 61 37.01 -6.68 -2.35
C LEU A 61 37.77 -5.67 -1.48
N ASN A 62 38.70 -4.93 -2.09
CA ASN A 62 39.41 -3.81 -1.47
C ASN A 62 39.03 -2.44 -2.06
N CYS A 63 38.13 -2.41 -3.04
CA CYS A 63 37.67 -1.20 -3.73
C CYS A 63 36.35 -1.47 -4.48
N CYS A 64 35.68 -0.40 -4.92
CA CYS A 64 34.55 -0.52 -5.85
C CYS A 64 35.03 -0.88 -7.27
N LEU A 65 34.24 -1.69 -7.98
CA LEU A 65 34.50 -2.09 -9.36
C LEU A 65 33.41 -1.58 -10.31
N THR A 66 33.84 -1.03 -11.46
CA THR A 66 32.96 -0.63 -12.55
C THR A 66 33.25 -1.49 -13.78
N CYS A 67 32.24 -2.24 -14.22
CA CYS A 67 32.38 -3.25 -15.25
C CYS A 67 31.72 -2.80 -16.56
N SER A 68 32.43 -2.96 -17.68
CA SER A 68 31.88 -2.77 -19.03
C SER A 68 31.03 -3.96 -19.51
N GLY A 69 31.09 -5.08 -18.80
CA GLY A 69 30.38 -6.32 -19.12
C GLY A 69 29.89 -7.02 -17.85
N HIS A 70 30.20 -8.30 -17.69
CA HIS A 70 29.92 -9.03 -16.45
C HIS A 70 30.85 -8.58 -15.31
N GLY A 71 30.41 -8.74 -14.07
CA GLY A 71 31.28 -8.62 -12.90
C GLY A 71 32.09 -9.89 -12.68
N LEU A 72 32.01 -10.50 -11.49
CA LEU A 72 32.86 -11.64 -11.12
C LEU A 72 32.29 -12.98 -11.57
N ARG A 73 33.15 -13.94 -11.93
CA ARG A 73 32.75 -15.29 -12.36
C ARG A 73 33.40 -16.34 -11.47
N VAL A 74 32.63 -17.02 -10.65
CA VAL A 74 33.13 -18.13 -9.82
C VAL A 74 33.52 -19.30 -10.71
N ASN A 75 34.69 -19.89 -10.47
CA ASN A 75 35.22 -20.98 -11.29
C ASN A 75 35.63 -22.23 -10.49
N ALA A 76 35.48 -22.20 -9.16
CA ALA A 76 35.74 -23.32 -8.26
C ALA A 76 34.60 -23.47 -7.24
N ASP A 77 34.47 -24.66 -6.67
CA ASP A 77 33.55 -24.93 -5.56
C ASP A 77 34.12 -24.41 -4.25
N ASN A 78 33.28 -24.26 -3.22
CA ASN A 78 33.70 -23.84 -1.87
C ASN A 78 34.34 -22.43 -1.83
N ILE A 79 33.75 -21.49 -2.55
CA ILE A 79 34.24 -20.11 -2.66
C ILE A 79 33.39 -19.17 -1.83
N ILE A 80 34.07 -18.28 -1.10
CA ILE A 80 33.47 -17.13 -0.45
C ILE A 80 33.89 -15.88 -1.22
N LEU A 81 32.91 -15.17 -1.78
CA LEU A 81 33.07 -13.82 -2.27
C LEU A 81 32.56 -12.86 -1.19
N ASP A 82 33.46 -12.01 -0.69
CA ASP A 82 33.11 -10.97 0.29
C ASP A 82 33.29 -9.59 -0.37
N GLY A 83 32.17 -8.89 -0.56
CA GLY A 83 32.17 -7.54 -1.11
C GLY A 83 32.74 -6.51 -0.14
N ASN A 84 32.85 -6.84 1.16
CA ASN A 84 33.38 -5.94 2.19
C ASN A 84 32.74 -4.53 2.18
N GLY A 85 31.47 -4.45 1.78
CA GLY A 85 30.73 -3.19 1.62
C GLY A 85 31.01 -2.40 0.35
N TYR A 86 31.88 -2.89 -0.54
CA TYR A 86 32.18 -2.24 -1.81
C TYR A 86 31.16 -2.54 -2.91
N THR A 87 31.04 -1.59 -3.83
CA THR A 87 30.09 -1.65 -4.94
C THR A 87 30.65 -2.36 -6.16
N LEU A 88 29.84 -3.20 -6.78
CA LEU A 88 30.04 -3.78 -8.11
C LEU A 88 29.01 -3.15 -9.07
N THR A 89 29.49 -2.35 -10.01
CA THR A 89 28.64 -1.53 -10.90
C THR A 89 28.71 -2.06 -12.32
N GLY A 90 27.55 -2.32 -12.92
CA GLY A 90 27.40 -2.70 -14.33
C GLY A 90 27.26 -1.49 -15.27
N PRO A 91 27.16 -1.74 -16.58
CA PRO A 91 27.21 -0.70 -17.60
C PRO A 91 25.89 0.08 -17.82
N GLU A 92 24.89 -0.05 -16.95
CA GLU A 92 23.56 0.61 -17.09
C GLU A 92 22.77 0.20 -18.35
N ASN A 93 23.19 -0.88 -19.01
CA ASN A 93 22.56 -1.33 -20.25
C ASN A 93 21.18 -1.94 -19.98
N ASN A 94 20.14 -1.26 -20.46
CA ASN A 94 18.79 -1.80 -20.55
C ASN A 94 18.81 -3.10 -21.37
N TYR A 95 18.14 -4.14 -20.87
CA TYR A 95 17.91 -5.39 -21.59
C TYR A 95 17.30 -5.13 -22.98
N LEU A 96 18.15 -5.07 -24.00
CA LEU A 96 17.82 -4.83 -25.41
C LEU A 96 18.35 -6.01 -26.23
N GLY A 97 17.77 -7.21 -26.06
CA GLY A 97 18.00 -8.37 -26.93
C GLY A 97 18.96 -9.44 -26.38
N ASN A 98 19.85 -9.97 -27.24
CA ASN A 98 20.67 -11.18 -27.01
C ASN A 98 21.91 -10.96 -26.12
N SER A 99 22.17 -9.74 -25.63
CA SER A 99 23.30 -9.43 -24.76
C SER A 99 22.78 -9.05 -23.37
N TYR A 100 23.21 -9.78 -22.35
CA TYR A 100 22.87 -9.51 -20.96
C TYR A 100 24.15 -9.44 -20.11
N THR A 101 24.14 -8.60 -19.09
CA THR A 101 25.23 -8.50 -18.11
C THR A 101 24.78 -9.05 -16.76
N VAL A 102 25.72 -9.59 -16.00
CA VAL A 102 25.45 -10.18 -14.69
C VAL A 102 26.50 -9.68 -13.70
N GLY A 103 26.07 -9.27 -12.52
CA GLY A 103 26.97 -8.86 -11.45
C GLY A 103 27.89 -10.00 -11.03
N ILE A 104 27.33 -11.11 -10.54
CA ILE A 104 28.11 -12.30 -10.19
C ILE A 104 27.51 -13.56 -10.82
N ILE A 105 28.37 -14.33 -11.49
CA ILE A 105 28.04 -15.61 -12.15
C ILE A 105 28.68 -16.75 -11.36
N THR A 106 27.91 -17.79 -11.03
CA THR A 106 28.42 -18.93 -10.25
C THR A 106 28.90 -20.12 -11.09
N ASN A 107 28.70 -20.11 -12.42
CA ASN A 107 29.13 -21.16 -13.36
C ASN A 107 28.82 -22.60 -12.89
N ASN A 108 27.64 -22.82 -12.32
CA ASN A 108 27.19 -24.12 -11.79
C ASN A 108 28.11 -24.72 -10.71
N LYS A 109 28.91 -23.91 -10.01
CA LYS A 109 29.74 -24.35 -8.88
C LYS A 109 28.92 -24.50 -7.62
N GLU A 110 29.34 -25.37 -6.70
CA GLU A 110 28.62 -25.68 -5.46
C GLU A 110 29.29 -25.05 -4.23
N ASN A 111 28.51 -24.90 -3.16
CA ASN A 111 28.97 -24.39 -1.86
C ASN A 111 29.54 -22.96 -1.96
N ILE A 112 28.82 -22.06 -2.64
CA ILE A 112 29.29 -20.68 -2.85
C ILE A 112 28.61 -19.74 -1.87
N THR A 113 29.41 -18.93 -1.18
CA THR A 113 28.93 -17.83 -0.34
C THR A 113 29.19 -16.50 -1.02
N ILE A 114 28.17 -15.66 -1.14
CA ILE A 114 28.26 -14.29 -1.68
C ILE A 114 27.71 -13.36 -0.62
N LYS A 115 28.54 -12.46 -0.08
CA LYS A 115 28.13 -11.58 1.01
C LYS A 115 28.69 -10.18 0.94
N ASN A 116 27.98 -9.25 1.58
CA ASN A 116 28.40 -7.86 1.80
C ASN A 116 28.73 -7.08 0.51
N PHE A 117 28.07 -7.37 -0.61
CA PHE A 117 28.18 -6.56 -1.83
C PHE A 117 27.06 -5.52 -1.92
N GLU A 118 27.38 -4.37 -2.49
CA GLU A 118 26.39 -3.54 -3.19
C GLU A 118 26.51 -3.82 -4.70
N ILE A 119 25.43 -4.19 -5.38
CA ILE A 119 25.45 -4.59 -6.80
C ILE A 119 24.38 -3.81 -7.55
N MET A 120 24.80 -3.10 -8.60
CA MET A 120 23.87 -2.25 -9.36
C MET A 120 24.12 -2.20 -10.86
N ASN A 121 23.11 -1.77 -11.61
CA ASN A 121 23.21 -1.39 -13.03
C ASN A 121 23.59 -2.54 -14.00
N PHE A 122 23.36 -3.78 -13.60
CA PHE A 122 23.47 -4.96 -14.47
C PHE A 122 22.10 -5.35 -15.06
N SER A 123 22.11 -6.23 -16.06
CA SER A 123 20.86 -6.84 -16.52
C SER A 123 20.26 -7.75 -15.43
N ASN A 124 21.08 -8.64 -14.85
CA ASN A 124 20.73 -9.44 -13.66
C ASN A 124 21.76 -9.21 -12.56
N GLY A 125 21.36 -9.24 -11.28
CA GLY A 125 22.29 -9.04 -10.16
C GLY A 125 23.17 -10.26 -9.90
N LEU A 126 22.59 -11.33 -9.36
CA LEU A 126 23.28 -12.56 -8.97
C LEU A 126 22.66 -13.79 -9.65
N ILE A 127 23.52 -14.69 -10.16
CA ILE A 127 23.21 -16.04 -10.65
C ILE A 127 22.16 -16.04 -11.78
N PRO A 128 22.60 -16.05 -13.05
CA PRO A 128 21.66 -15.98 -14.17
C PRO A 128 20.80 -17.23 -14.28
N VAL A 129 19.61 -17.09 -14.86
CA VAL A 129 18.77 -18.21 -15.33
C VAL A 129 19.59 -19.04 -16.32
N PRO A 130 19.93 -20.31 -16.03
CA PRO A 130 20.63 -21.14 -17.01
C PRO A 130 19.69 -21.41 -18.18
N LEU A 131 20.07 -20.97 -19.38
CA LEU A 131 19.35 -21.30 -20.61
C LEU A 131 19.62 -22.73 -21.09
N ALA A 132 20.58 -23.45 -20.50
CA ALA A 132 20.85 -24.85 -20.83
C ALA A 132 21.37 -25.64 -19.62
N MET A 133 20.78 -26.83 -19.44
CA MET A 133 20.91 -27.73 -18.30
C MET A 133 22.21 -28.55 -18.37
N GLY A 134 22.93 -28.64 -17.25
CA GLY A 134 24.10 -29.49 -17.14
C GLY A 134 25.01 -29.15 -15.96
N GLY A 135 24.46 -29.06 -14.76
CA GLY A 135 25.21 -28.81 -13.53
C GLY A 135 24.31 -28.87 -12.31
N SER A 136 24.86 -29.35 -11.18
CA SER A 136 24.17 -29.37 -9.89
C SER A 136 24.44 -28.04 -9.19
N MET A 137 23.45 -27.16 -9.10
CA MET A 137 23.56 -25.89 -8.39
C MET A 137 23.03 -26.07 -6.97
N LYS A 138 23.94 -26.15 -5.99
CA LYS A 138 23.59 -26.49 -4.61
C LYS A 138 24.33 -25.64 -3.59
N ASN A 139 23.67 -25.45 -2.45
CA ASN A 139 24.26 -24.89 -1.23
C ASN A 139 24.82 -23.47 -1.41
N TYR A 140 24.06 -22.59 -2.07
CA TYR A 140 24.41 -21.17 -2.11
C TYR A 140 24.01 -20.46 -0.82
N SER A 141 24.87 -19.55 -0.36
CA SER A 141 24.58 -18.65 0.76
C SER A 141 24.76 -17.20 0.31
N ILE A 142 23.65 -16.51 0.07
CA ILE A 142 23.62 -15.12 -0.39
C ILE A 142 23.17 -14.26 0.78
N ILE A 143 24.10 -13.50 1.37
CA ILE A 143 23.92 -12.91 2.70
C ILE A 143 24.29 -11.42 2.73
N ASN A 144 23.46 -10.57 3.31
CA ASN A 144 23.79 -9.15 3.55
C ASN A 144 24.21 -8.37 2.28
N ASN A 145 23.61 -8.67 1.11
CA ASN A 145 23.87 -7.91 -0.11
C ASN A 145 22.77 -6.88 -0.36
N THR A 146 23.14 -5.78 -1.00
CA THR A 146 22.23 -4.76 -1.52
C THR A 146 22.25 -4.84 -3.04
N VAL A 147 21.12 -5.18 -3.67
CA VAL A 147 20.99 -5.38 -5.11
C VAL A 147 19.93 -4.45 -5.67
N HIS A 148 20.29 -3.58 -6.62
CA HIS A 148 19.33 -2.60 -7.11
C HIS A 148 19.56 -2.09 -8.52
N HIS A 149 18.56 -1.40 -9.07
CA HIS A 149 18.63 -0.77 -10.39
C HIS A 149 18.98 -1.80 -11.50
N MET A 150 18.35 -2.98 -11.43
CA MET A 150 18.52 -4.04 -12.43
C MET A 150 17.43 -3.98 -13.50
N SER A 151 17.79 -4.27 -14.75
CA SER A 151 16.83 -4.29 -15.85
C SER A 151 16.01 -5.60 -15.96
N SER A 152 16.40 -6.66 -15.25
CA SER A 152 15.73 -7.97 -15.18
C SER A 152 15.50 -8.36 -13.71
N CYS A 153 16.05 -9.48 -13.21
CA CYS A 153 15.90 -9.96 -11.83
C CYS A 153 17.08 -9.52 -10.94
N GLY A 154 16.83 -9.39 -9.64
CA GLY A 154 17.87 -9.06 -8.66
C GLY A 154 18.75 -10.26 -8.32
N ILE A 155 18.25 -11.10 -7.41
CA ILE A 155 18.91 -12.34 -6.98
C ILE A 155 18.12 -13.51 -7.56
N SER A 156 18.74 -14.36 -8.37
CA SER A 156 18.08 -15.54 -8.94
C SER A 156 18.69 -16.84 -8.39
N LEU A 157 17.85 -17.79 -8.00
CA LEU A 157 18.22 -19.17 -7.66
C LEU A 157 17.64 -20.15 -8.67
N SER A 158 17.42 -19.71 -9.91
CA SER A 158 16.99 -20.59 -10.99
C SER A 158 17.96 -21.77 -11.13
N GLY A 159 17.44 -22.98 -11.01
CA GLY A 159 18.11 -24.28 -10.98
C GLY A 159 18.74 -24.67 -9.65
N ALA A 160 18.78 -23.80 -8.64
CA ALA A 160 19.50 -24.04 -7.40
C ALA A 160 18.66 -24.75 -6.33
N SER A 161 19.33 -25.56 -5.50
CA SER A 161 18.71 -26.23 -4.36
C SER A 161 19.51 -26.11 -3.07
N ASN A 162 18.85 -26.34 -1.92
CA ASN A 162 19.45 -26.28 -0.58
C ASN A 162 20.17 -24.96 -0.29
N SER A 163 19.68 -23.86 -0.86
CA SER A 163 20.33 -22.55 -0.80
C SER A 163 19.62 -21.59 0.16
N LYS A 164 20.34 -20.57 0.62
CA LYS A 164 19.89 -19.58 1.60
C LYS A 164 20.08 -18.17 1.05
N ILE A 165 19.02 -17.38 1.08
CA ILE A 165 19.04 -15.93 0.80
C ILE A 165 18.62 -15.22 2.07
N ILE A 166 19.57 -14.60 2.76
CA ILE A 166 19.36 -14.07 4.12
C ILE A 166 19.80 -12.61 4.22
N ASN A 167 18.96 -11.76 4.82
CA ASN A 167 19.29 -10.36 5.13
C ASN A 167 19.71 -9.51 3.91
N ASN A 168 19.20 -9.81 2.72
CA ASN A 168 19.49 -9.01 1.53
C ASN A 168 18.45 -7.90 1.36
N THR A 169 18.85 -6.81 0.69
CA THR A 169 17.96 -5.72 0.29
C THR A 169 17.90 -5.66 -1.23
N CYS A 170 16.71 -5.81 -1.82
CA CYS A 170 16.50 -5.76 -3.27
C CYS A 170 15.52 -4.65 -3.66
N HIS A 171 15.93 -3.67 -4.47
CA HIS A 171 15.03 -2.57 -4.84
C HIS A 171 15.27 -1.94 -6.22
N SER A 172 14.26 -1.25 -6.74
CA SER A 172 14.33 -0.58 -8.04
C SER A 172 14.66 -1.56 -9.19
N ILE A 173 14.13 -2.79 -9.13
CA ILE A 173 14.36 -3.86 -10.11
C ILE A 173 13.13 -4.00 -11.02
N LYS A 174 13.35 -4.09 -12.34
CA LYS A 174 12.25 -4.12 -13.32
C LYS A 174 11.41 -5.40 -13.29
N LEU A 175 11.96 -6.52 -12.80
CA LEU A 175 11.24 -7.78 -12.56
C LEU A 175 11.19 -8.09 -11.04
N ASP A 176 11.51 -9.31 -10.65
CA ASP A 176 11.44 -9.75 -9.26
C ASP A 176 12.76 -9.44 -8.52
N GLY A 177 12.63 -8.95 -7.29
CA GLY A 177 13.77 -8.69 -6.42
C GLY A 177 14.55 -9.97 -6.12
N ILE A 178 13.81 -11.04 -5.80
CA ILE A 178 14.34 -12.39 -5.61
C ILE A 178 13.50 -13.39 -6.42
N ASP A 179 14.17 -14.26 -7.18
CA ASP A 179 13.58 -15.34 -7.98
C ASP A 179 14.22 -16.68 -7.60
N SER A 180 13.46 -17.78 -7.61
CA SER A 180 13.98 -19.15 -7.40
C SER A 180 13.47 -20.14 -8.46
N SER A 181 13.25 -19.69 -9.70
CA SER A 181 12.50 -20.47 -10.70
C SER A 181 13.38 -21.09 -11.79
N PRO A 182 13.52 -22.42 -11.90
CA PRO A 182 13.04 -23.49 -11.00
C PRO A 182 14.01 -23.78 -9.85
N GLY A 183 13.56 -24.01 -8.61
CA GLY A 183 14.46 -24.20 -7.47
C GLY A 183 13.80 -24.89 -6.29
N ASN A 184 14.57 -25.65 -5.51
CA ASN A 184 14.02 -26.57 -4.52
C ASN A 184 14.72 -26.52 -3.17
N ASN A 185 13.97 -26.68 -2.08
CA ASN A 185 14.51 -26.73 -0.72
C ASN A 185 15.33 -25.48 -0.35
N ASN A 186 14.98 -24.32 -0.89
CA ASN A 186 15.64 -23.06 -0.60
C ASN A 186 14.95 -22.32 0.56
N LEU A 187 15.74 -21.57 1.32
CA LEU A 187 15.30 -20.69 2.39
C LEU A 187 15.52 -19.23 2.00
N ILE A 188 14.44 -18.45 1.97
CA ILE A 188 14.47 -17.00 1.74
C ILE A 188 13.99 -16.31 3.01
N GLU A 189 14.90 -15.71 3.77
CA GLU A 189 14.62 -15.21 5.11
C GLU A 189 15.16 -13.81 5.39
N ASN A 190 14.40 -12.99 6.13
CA ASN A 190 14.82 -11.67 6.60
C ASN A 190 15.25 -10.70 5.48
N ASN A 191 14.75 -10.88 4.26
CA ASN A 191 15.08 -9.98 3.15
C ASN A 191 14.08 -8.82 3.10
N THR A 192 14.55 -7.69 2.58
CA THR A 192 13.72 -6.51 2.32
C THR A 192 13.64 -6.26 0.81
N CYS A 193 12.46 -6.37 0.21
CA CYS A 193 12.28 -6.14 -1.23
C CYS A 193 11.21 -5.07 -1.50
N TYR A 194 11.57 -4.00 -2.21
CA TYR A 194 10.65 -2.90 -2.48
C TYR A 194 10.89 -2.17 -3.79
N ASN A 195 9.87 -1.47 -4.30
CA ASN A 195 9.93 -0.75 -5.58
C ASN A 195 10.36 -1.64 -6.76
N ASN A 196 9.97 -2.91 -6.73
CA ASN A 196 10.21 -3.87 -7.81
C ASN A 196 8.88 -4.21 -8.50
N LYS A 197 8.93 -4.95 -9.61
CA LYS A 197 7.70 -5.57 -10.14
C LYS A 197 7.21 -6.63 -9.15
N GLY A 198 8.07 -7.55 -8.71
CA GLY A 198 7.75 -8.45 -7.61
C GLY A 198 8.75 -8.38 -6.48
N GLY A 199 8.30 -8.56 -5.24
CA GLY A 199 9.20 -8.76 -4.12
C GLY A 199 9.94 -10.09 -4.26
N ILE A 200 9.19 -11.20 -4.28
CA ILE A 200 9.68 -12.57 -4.45
C ILE A 200 8.79 -13.32 -5.46
N GLY A 201 9.38 -13.95 -6.47
CA GLY A 201 8.64 -14.69 -7.50
C GLY A 201 9.12 -16.13 -7.68
N PHE A 202 8.20 -17.09 -7.67
CA PHE A 202 8.44 -18.49 -8.03
C PHE A 202 7.59 -18.90 -9.22
N TYR A 203 8.20 -19.58 -10.18
CA TYR A 203 7.63 -19.93 -11.48
C TYR A 203 8.04 -21.36 -11.86
N GLY A 204 7.14 -22.04 -12.59
CA GLY A 204 7.41 -23.38 -13.13
C GLY A 204 7.06 -24.53 -12.18
N SER A 205 6.71 -25.67 -12.78
CA SER A 205 6.17 -26.86 -12.11
C SER A 205 7.13 -27.59 -11.15
N THR A 206 8.44 -27.33 -11.30
CA THR A 206 9.51 -28.00 -10.56
C THR A 206 10.06 -27.16 -9.40
N THR A 207 9.38 -26.07 -9.02
CA THR A 207 9.74 -25.18 -7.90
C THR A 207 9.00 -25.58 -6.62
N GLN A 208 9.67 -26.30 -5.72
CA GLN A 208 9.01 -26.98 -4.61
C GLN A 208 9.80 -26.98 -3.30
N ASN A 209 9.09 -27.17 -2.18
CA ASN A 209 9.67 -27.32 -0.84
C ASN A 209 10.52 -26.12 -0.39
N ASN A 210 10.26 -24.93 -0.93
CA ASN A 210 10.96 -23.71 -0.51
C ASN A 210 10.23 -23.06 0.66
N THR A 211 10.97 -22.36 1.51
CA THR A 211 10.43 -21.58 2.64
C THR A 211 10.77 -20.10 2.47
N ILE A 212 9.74 -19.26 2.41
CA ILE A 212 9.83 -17.80 2.41
C ILE A 212 9.36 -17.32 3.79
N ARG A 213 10.27 -16.81 4.63
CA ARG A 213 9.90 -16.38 5.99
C ARG A 213 10.49 -15.07 6.48
N ASN A 214 9.78 -14.35 7.36
CA ASN A 214 10.27 -13.13 8.00
C ASN A 214 10.75 -12.03 7.01
N ASN A 215 10.25 -12.02 5.78
CA ASN A 215 10.63 -11.00 4.79
C ASN A 215 9.72 -9.77 4.89
N ASN A 216 10.26 -8.62 4.50
CA ASN A 216 9.57 -7.34 4.45
C ASN A 216 9.39 -6.90 2.99
N LEU A 217 8.16 -6.96 2.46
CA LEU A 217 7.88 -6.84 1.02
C LEU A 217 6.86 -5.73 0.76
N PHE A 218 7.30 -4.59 0.20
CA PHE A 218 6.42 -3.42 0.08
C PHE A 218 6.64 -2.56 -1.17
N ASN A 219 5.62 -1.79 -1.56
CA ASN A 219 5.68 -0.91 -2.74
C ASN A 219 6.10 -1.64 -4.03
N ASN A 220 5.82 -2.94 -4.16
CA ASN A 220 6.01 -3.69 -5.40
C ASN A 220 4.69 -3.77 -6.18
N LYS A 221 4.69 -4.28 -7.41
CA LYS A 221 3.43 -4.64 -8.08
C LYS A 221 2.73 -5.79 -7.33
N TRP A 222 3.50 -6.79 -6.92
CA TRP A 222 3.08 -7.86 -6.02
C TRP A 222 4.15 -8.16 -4.97
N GLY A 223 3.74 -8.53 -3.76
CA GLY A 223 4.67 -8.95 -2.70
C GLY A 223 5.31 -10.29 -3.04
N ILE A 224 4.49 -11.35 -3.08
CA ILE A 224 4.90 -12.72 -3.44
C ILE A 224 4.02 -13.24 -4.56
N ILE A 225 4.60 -13.90 -5.56
CA ILE A 225 3.87 -14.58 -6.64
C ILE A 225 4.36 -16.01 -6.84
N PHE A 226 3.43 -16.96 -6.89
CA PHE A 226 3.65 -18.32 -7.40
C PHE A 226 2.85 -18.50 -8.69
N GLY A 227 3.48 -18.90 -9.81
CA GLY A 227 2.76 -19.01 -11.08
C GLY A 227 3.41 -19.89 -12.16
N TRP A 228 2.83 -19.87 -13.37
CA TRP A 228 3.30 -20.62 -14.56
C TRP A 228 3.41 -22.14 -14.34
N MET A 229 2.25 -22.81 -14.24
CA MET A 229 2.16 -24.27 -14.07
C MET A 229 2.73 -24.78 -12.74
N GLY A 230 2.77 -23.90 -11.74
CA GLY A 230 2.73 -24.24 -10.32
C GLY A 230 4.07 -24.43 -9.59
N PRO A 231 4.44 -23.49 -8.73
CA PRO A 231 5.18 -23.80 -7.52
C PRO A 231 4.27 -24.51 -6.52
N ASN A 232 4.72 -25.67 -6.03
CA ASN A 232 3.93 -26.53 -5.15
C ASN A 232 4.69 -26.88 -3.88
N TYR A 233 3.97 -27.20 -2.79
CA TYR A 233 4.59 -27.60 -1.51
C TYR A 233 5.55 -26.55 -0.93
N ASN A 234 5.33 -25.27 -1.20
CA ASN A 234 6.12 -24.18 -0.64
C ASN A 234 5.44 -23.56 0.59
N LYS A 235 6.23 -22.93 1.44
CA LYS A 235 5.78 -22.28 2.69
C LYS A 235 6.04 -20.78 2.65
N ILE A 236 5.03 -19.98 2.97
CA ILE A 236 5.09 -18.54 3.14
C ILE A 236 4.72 -18.22 4.59
N LEU A 237 5.70 -17.92 5.43
CA LEU A 237 5.57 -17.86 6.89
C LEU A 237 5.98 -16.49 7.45
N ASP A 238 5.22 -15.89 8.35
CA ASP A 238 5.71 -14.74 9.16
C ASP A 238 6.20 -13.52 8.36
N ASN A 239 5.76 -13.34 7.10
CA ASN A 239 6.18 -12.21 6.28
C ASN A 239 5.32 -10.98 6.56
N THR A 240 5.92 -9.79 6.41
CA THR A 240 5.22 -8.50 6.45
C THR A 240 5.13 -7.95 5.03
N ILE A 241 3.90 -7.85 4.50
CA ILE A 241 3.65 -7.53 3.09
C ILE A 241 2.67 -6.37 2.98
N TYR A 242 3.08 -5.24 2.41
CA TYR A 242 2.20 -4.07 2.40
C TYR A 242 2.39 -3.08 1.26
N ASN A 243 1.34 -2.30 0.99
CA ASN A 243 1.33 -1.21 0.00
C ASN A 243 1.80 -1.67 -1.40
N ASN A 244 1.59 -2.94 -1.76
CA ASN A 244 1.84 -3.42 -3.11
C ASN A 244 0.66 -3.07 -4.00
N THR A 245 0.94 -2.64 -5.24
CA THR A 245 -0.06 -2.03 -6.13
C THR A 245 -1.19 -2.98 -6.51
N TYR A 246 -0.94 -4.29 -6.57
CA TYR A 246 -1.96 -5.30 -6.92
C TYR A 246 -2.18 -6.33 -5.82
N PHE A 247 -1.18 -7.16 -5.52
CA PHE A 247 -1.39 -8.34 -4.67
C PHE A 247 -0.36 -8.38 -3.55
N GLY A 248 -0.79 -8.69 -2.33
CA GLY A 248 0.13 -9.09 -1.27
C GLY A 248 0.77 -10.43 -1.62
N ILE A 249 -0.05 -11.48 -1.67
CA ILE A 249 0.33 -12.83 -2.11
C ILE A 249 -0.56 -13.26 -3.26
N TYR A 250 0.05 -13.74 -4.36
CA TYR A 250 -0.65 -14.18 -5.56
C TYR A 250 -0.29 -15.63 -5.91
N LEU A 251 -1.26 -16.55 -5.77
CA LEU A 251 -1.13 -17.92 -6.25
C LEU A 251 -1.88 -18.08 -7.57
N TYR A 252 -1.13 -18.47 -8.60
CA TYR A 252 -1.59 -18.48 -9.98
C TYR A 252 -1.36 -19.81 -10.66
N TYR A 253 -2.26 -20.17 -11.59
CA TYR A 253 -2.11 -21.22 -12.60
C TYR A 253 -1.35 -22.48 -12.13
N GLY A 254 -2.05 -23.38 -11.43
CA GLY A 254 -1.51 -24.68 -11.01
C GLY A 254 -0.81 -24.70 -9.65
N SER A 255 -0.57 -23.54 -9.03
CA SER A 255 0.08 -23.44 -7.71
C SER A 255 -0.76 -24.11 -6.62
N SER A 256 -0.28 -25.22 -6.07
CA SER A 256 -1.06 -26.13 -5.24
C SER A 256 -0.27 -26.64 -4.04
N PHE A 257 -0.97 -27.09 -2.99
CA PHE A 257 -0.36 -27.66 -1.79
C PHE A 257 0.61 -26.71 -1.07
N ASN A 258 0.43 -25.39 -1.19
CA ASN A 258 1.26 -24.42 -0.49
C ASN A 258 0.64 -24.03 0.87
N GLU A 259 1.51 -23.67 1.82
CA GLU A 259 1.13 -23.20 3.14
C GLU A 259 1.41 -21.69 3.26
N ILE A 260 0.37 -20.90 3.55
CA ILE A 260 0.46 -19.46 3.81
C ILE A 260 0.07 -19.21 5.26
N TYR A 261 1.05 -18.97 6.12
CA TYR A 261 0.88 -19.01 7.57
C TYR A 261 1.40 -17.75 8.28
N ASN A 262 0.63 -17.19 9.22
CA ASN A 262 1.05 -16.10 10.12
C ASN A 262 1.66 -14.86 9.44
N ASN A 263 1.23 -14.54 8.21
CA ASN A 263 1.70 -13.35 7.52
C ASN A 263 0.87 -12.12 7.93
N THR A 264 1.50 -10.95 7.98
CA THR A 264 0.83 -9.66 8.14
C THR A 264 0.74 -8.96 6.79
N ILE A 265 -0.48 -8.82 6.26
CA ILE A 265 -0.73 -8.32 4.90
C ILE A 265 -1.63 -7.09 4.95
N LYS A 266 -1.17 -5.92 4.47
CA LYS A 266 -1.97 -4.69 4.56
C LYS A 266 -1.82 -3.70 3.41
N GLY A 267 -2.88 -2.92 3.13
CA GLY A 267 -2.76 -1.77 2.22
C GLY A 267 -2.47 -2.12 0.77
N ASN A 268 -2.68 -3.38 0.35
CA ASN A 268 -2.55 -3.78 -1.05
C ASN A 268 -3.90 -3.61 -1.75
N LYS A 269 -3.95 -3.74 -3.07
CA LYS A 269 -5.24 -3.85 -3.74
C LYS A 269 -5.99 -5.11 -3.30
N ASN A 270 -5.30 -6.25 -3.30
CA ASN A 270 -5.79 -7.54 -2.80
C ASN A 270 -4.77 -8.15 -1.84
N GLY A 271 -5.22 -8.66 -0.69
CA GLY A 271 -4.35 -9.28 0.31
C GLY A 271 -3.76 -10.59 -0.20
N ILE A 272 -4.58 -11.64 -0.26
CA ILE A 272 -4.24 -12.95 -0.83
C ILE A 272 -5.19 -13.25 -2.00
N PHE A 273 -4.63 -13.56 -3.17
CA PHE A 273 -5.38 -13.79 -4.40
C PHE A 273 -5.03 -15.15 -5.00
N LEU A 274 -6.02 -16.03 -5.14
CA LEU A 274 -5.89 -17.36 -5.73
C LEU A 274 -6.70 -17.42 -7.01
N THR A 275 -6.06 -17.65 -8.16
CA THR A 275 -6.81 -17.90 -9.39
C THR A 275 -6.05 -18.69 -10.44
N LYS A 276 -6.76 -19.42 -11.28
CA LYS A 276 -6.23 -19.95 -12.53
C LYS A 276 -6.47 -19.02 -13.73
N CYS A 277 -7.08 -17.86 -13.52
CA CYS A 277 -7.44 -16.94 -14.59
C CYS A 277 -6.55 -15.71 -14.57
N HIS A 278 -6.06 -15.30 -15.73
CA HIS A 278 -5.22 -14.11 -15.82
C HIS A 278 -6.06 -12.86 -15.48
N PRO A 279 -5.64 -12.02 -14.52
CA PRO A 279 -6.48 -10.95 -13.96
C PRO A 279 -6.79 -9.80 -14.93
N ILE A 280 -6.10 -9.73 -16.07
CA ILE A 280 -6.29 -8.68 -17.09
C ILE A 280 -7.03 -9.21 -18.31
N THR A 281 -6.71 -10.43 -18.75
CA THR A 281 -7.26 -10.99 -20.00
C THR A 281 -8.45 -11.91 -19.76
N ASN A 282 -8.73 -12.26 -18.49
CA ASN A 282 -9.74 -13.22 -18.07
C ASN A 282 -9.59 -14.62 -18.70
N VAL A 283 -8.43 -14.90 -19.30
CA VAL A 283 -8.11 -16.24 -19.83
C VAL A 283 -7.84 -17.17 -18.66
N CYS A 284 -8.64 -18.22 -18.53
CA CYS A 284 -8.48 -19.25 -17.51
C CYS A 284 -7.67 -20.42 -18.06
N TYR A 285 -6.66 -20.84 -17.30
CA TYR A 285 -5.78 -21.93 -17.68
C TYR A 285 -6.32 -23.28 -17.16
N VAL A 286 -5.77 -24.37 -17.70
CA VAL A 286 -6.25 -25.73 -17.45
C VAL A 286 -5.97 -26.25 -16.04
N LEU A 287 -4.89 -25.79 -15.40
CA LEU A 287 -4.49 -26.25 -14.06
C LEU A 287 -5.12 -25.36 -12.98
N ASN A 288 -5.88 -25.98 -12.08
CA ASN A 288 -6.47 -25.30 -10.92
C ASN A 288 -5.40 -24.92 -9.89
N VAL A 289 -5.66 -23.84 -9.16
CA VAL A 289 -4.97 -23.54 -7.89
C VAL A 289 -5.74 -24.28 -6.79
N THR A 290 -5.12 -25.28 -6.16
CA THR A 290 -5.85 -26.19 -5.27
C THR A 290 -5.06 -26.66 -4.07
N ASN A 291 -5.77 -27.08 -3.01
CA ASN A 291 -5.19 -27.69 -1.82
C ASN A 291 -4.18 -26.79 -1.10
N ASN A 292 -4.28 -25.47 -1.25
CA ASN A 292 -3.47 -24.54 -0.48
C ASN A 292 -4.13 -24.29 0.87
N THR A 293 -3.32 -24.15 1.92
CA THR A 293 -3.78 -23.81 3.27
C THR A 293 -3.39 -22.38 3.59
N ILE A 294 -4.37 -21.53 3.89
CA ILE A 294 -4.21 -20.14 4.32
C ILE A 294 -4.62 -20.09 5.79
N ALA A 295 -3.67 -19.89 6.70
CA ALA A 295 -3.97 -19.96 8.12
C ALA A 295 -3.27 -18.90 8.98
N TYR A 296 -3.95 -18.44 10.03
CA TYR A 296 -3.40 -17.52 11.05
C TYR A 296 -2.85 -16.19 10.49
N ASN A 297 -3.22 -15.80 9.27
CA ASN A 297 -2.78 -14.55 8.67
C ASN A 297 -3.58 -13.37 9.23
N LYS A 298 -2.92 -12.22 9.37
CA LYS A 298 -3.56 -10.93 9.70
C LYS A 298 -3.63 -10.08 8.43
N ILE A 299 -4.84 -9.86 7.92
CA ILE A 299 -5.08 -9.23 6.61
C ILE A 299 -6.01 -8.03 6.78
N SER A 300 -5.56 -6.83 6.41
CA SER A 300 -6.33 -5.61 6.66
C SER A 300 -6.03 -4.44 5.74
N GLY A 301 -6.98 -3.52 5.58
CA GLY A 301 -6.79 -2.28 4.81
C GLY A 301 -6.55 -2.50 3.33
N ASN A 302 -6.91 -3.66 2.76
CA ASN A 302 -6.75 -3.89 1.32
C ASN A 302 -7.95 -3.30 0.55
N SER A 303 -7.67 -2.60 -0.56
CA SER A 303 -8.68 -1.75 -1.21
C SER A 303 -9.79 -2.51 -1.93
N GLU A 304 -9.58 -3.78 -2.26
CA GLU A 304 -10.61 -4.67 -2.83
C GLU A 304 -10.90 -5.86 -1.91
N TYR A 305 -10.03 -6.88 -1.89
CA TYR A 305 -10.29 -8.10 -1.14
C TYR A 305 -9.21 -8.40 -0.10
N GLY A 306 -9.59 -8.90 1.07
CA GLY A 306 -8.66 -9.50 2.02
C GLY A 306 -8.14 -10.83 1.48
N ILE A 307 -9.03 -11.80 1.30
CA ILE A 307 -8.79 -13.05 0.59
C ILE A 307 -9.78 -13.19 -0.56
N TYR A 308 -9.27 -13.43 -1.76
CA TYR A 308 -10.08 -13.68 -2.95
C TYR A 308 -9.67 -14.99 -3.63
N ILE A 309 -10.62 -15.89 -3.78
CA ILE A 309 -10.46 -17.17 -4.46
C ILE A 309 -11.36 -17.17 -5.68
N ASN A 310 -10.78 -17.24 -6.87
CA ASN A 310 -11.51 -17.26 -8.14
C ASN A 310 -11.13 -18.45 -9.01
N SER A 311 -12.12 -19.26 -9.39
CA SER A 311 -11.93 -20.44 -10.25
C SER A 311 -10.80 -21.35 -9.76
N SER A 312 -10.75 -21.54 -8.44
CA SER A 312 -9.75 -22.33 -7.71
C SER A 312 -10.50 -23.29 -6.77
N LEU A 313 -9.92 -24.44 -6.47
CA LEU A 313 -10.65 -25.56 -5.84
C LEU A 313 -10.02 -25.99 -4.53
N ASN A 314 -10.80 -26.54 -3.61
CA ASN A 314 -10.29 -27.28 -2.45
C ASN A 314 -9.19 -26.55 -1.65
N ASN A 315 -9.28 -25.23 -1.49
CA ASN A 315 -8.36 -24.48 -0.61
C ASN A 315 -8.99 -24.32 0.77
N THR A 316 -8.14 -24.25 1.80
CA THR A 316 -8.58 -24.25 3.19
C THR A 316 -8.16 -22.96 3.90
N LEU A 317 -9.13 -22.26 4.52
CA LEU A 317 -8.90 -21.03 5.31
C LEU A 317 -9.08 -21.35 6.79
N ILE A 318 -8.06 -21.16 7.63
CA ILE A 318 -8.14 -21.51 9.06
C ILE A 318 -7.67 -20.36 9.95
N SER A 319 -8.49 -19.92 10.90
CA SER A 319 -8.05 -19.01 11.96
C SER A 319 -7.39 -17.71 11.48
N ASN A 320 -7.75 -17.21 10.29
CA ASN A 320 -7.23 -15.95 9.79
C ASN A 320 -8.01 -14.78 10.39
N LYS A 321 -7.34 -13.67 10.65
CA LYS A 321 -7.97 -12.39 11.02
C LYS A 321 -8.01 -11.48 9.81
N ILE A 322 -9.17 -11.39 9.15
CA ILE A 322 -9.35 -10.67 7.88
C ILE A 322 -10.40 -9.59 8.09
N CYS A 323 -9.96 -8.37 8.36
CA CYS A 323 -10.85 -7.25 8.71
C CYS A 323 -10.41 -6.00 7.95
N GLU A 324 -11.28 -5.00 7.82
CA GLU A 324 -10.93 -3.70 7.25
C GLU A 324 -10.51 -3.78 5.77
N ASN A 325 -11.02 -4.75 5.02
CA ASN A 325 -10.91 -4.76 3.56
C ASN A 325 -12.23 -4.26 2.96
N ASN A 326 -12.27 -3.93 1.67
CA ASN A 326 -13.56 -3.60 1.04
C ASN A 326 -14.49 -4.83 1.07
N ILE A 327 -13.96 -6.02 0.79
CA ILE A 327 -14.57 -7.32 1.08
C ILE A 327 -13.51 -8.19 1.77
N ASP A 328 -13.83 -8.77 2.92
CA ASP A 328 -12.84 -9.54 3.68
C ASP A 328 -12.54 -10.88 3.00
N ILE A 329 -13.58 -11.66 2.71
CA ILE A 329 -13.43 -12.96 2.05
C ILE A 329 -14.38 -13.06 0.87
N ALA A 330 -13.88 -13.47 -0.28
CA ALA A 330 -14.69 -13.66 -1.46
C ALA A 330 -14.27 -14.92 -2.19
N ILE A 331 -15.24 -15.80 -2.41
CA ILE A 331 -15.06 -16.98 -3.25
C ILE A 331 -16.00 -16.84 -4.45
N PHE A 332 -15.44 -16.84 -5.64
CA PHE A 332 -16.21 -16.66 -6.85
C PHE A 332 -15.91 -17.72 -7.89
N ASN A 333 -16.97 -18.07 -8.59
CA ASN A 333 -16.92 -18.88 -9.80
C ASN A 333 -16.67 -17.92 -10.96
N GLY A 334 -15.48 -17.98 -11.57
CA GLY A 334 -15.29 -17.49 -12.92
C GLY A 334 -15.97 -18.42 -13.92
N THR A 335 -15.30 -18.73 -15.04
CA THR A 335 -15.81 -19.65 -16.06
C THR A 335 -15.91 -21.12 -15.61
N ILE A 336 -15.38 -21.45 -14.43
CA ILE A 336 -15.36 -22.80 -13.85
C ILE A 336 -15.65 -22.70 -12.35
N ASN A 337 -16.41 -23.66 -11.83
CA ASN A 337 -16.83 -23.78 -10.43
C ASN A 337 -15.63 -23.72 -9.46
N ALA A 338 -15.67 -22.84 -8.46
CA ALA A 338 -14.71 -22.72 -7.35
C ALA A 338 -15.19 -23.54 -6.14
N THR A 339 -15.38 -24.85 -6.33
CA THR A 339 -15.94 -25.76 -5.32
C THR A 339 -14.91 -26.28 -4.32
N GLY A 340 -15.40 -26.70 -3.15
CA GLY A 340 -14.59 -27.36 -2.12
C GLY A 340 -13.67 -26.43 -1.33
N ASN A 341 -13.69 -25.13 -1.62
CA ASN A 341 -13.04 -24.16 -0.75
C ASN A 341 -13.83 -24.07 0.55
N SER A 342 -13.14 -24.21 1.67
CA SER A 342 -13.74 -24.29 3.00
C SER A 342 -12.85 -23.62 4.03
N GLY A 343 -13.37 -23.43 5.22
CA GLY A 343 -12.57 -22.91 6.31
C GLY A 343 -13.30 -22.89 7.64
N ASP A 344 -12.56 -22.61 8.69
CA ASP A 344 -13.10 -22.52 10.03
C ASP A 344 -12.33 -21.55 10.92
N ASN A 345 -13.04 -21.01 11.93
CA ASN A 345 -12.53 -20.09 12.94
C ASN A 345 -11.94 -18.79 12.35
N ASN A 346 -12.36 -18.36 11.17
CA ASN A 346 -11.87 -17.12 10.59
C ASN A 346 -12.59 -15.93 11.22
N SER A 347 -11.91 -14.79 11.26
CA SER A 347 -12.52 -13.51 11.63
C SER A 347 -12.75 -12.68 10.38
N CYS A 348 -14.00 -12.28 10.12
CA CYS A 348 -14.34 -11.35 9.06
C CYS A 348 -15.65 -10.63 9.32
N THR A 349 -15.90 -9.54 8.58
CA THR A 349 -17.16 -8.79 8.69
C THR A 349 -17.96 -8.80 7.40
N LEU A 350 -17.31 -8.84 6.24
CA LEU A 350 -18.00 -8.98 4.95
C LEU A 350 -17.39 -10.12 4.15
N ALA A 351 -18.13 -11.23 4.05
CA ALA A 351 -17.78 -12.31 3.13
C ALA A 351 -18.80 -12.46 1.99
N ARG A 352 -18.37 -13.08 0.89
CA ARG A 352 -19.21 -13.44 -0.27
C ARG A 352 -18.95 -14.87 -0.70
N ASN A 353 -20.01 -15.68 -0.75
CA ASN A 353 -20.00 -17.12 -1.04
C ASN A 353 -18.96 -17.88 -0.21
N TYR A 354 -18.80 -17.47 1.05
CA TYR A 354 -17.92 -18.11 2.00
C TYR A 354 -18.68 -18.29 3.31
N GLU A 355 -18.56 -19.48 3.88
CA GLU A 355 -19.16 -19.84 5.15
C GLU A 355 -18.14 -20.65 5.95
N ASP A 356 -17.75 -20.14 7.11
CA ASP A 356 -16.99 -20.88 8.11
C ASP A 356 -17.82 -22.06 8.62
N PHE A 357 -17.18 -23.22 8.75
CA PHE A 357 -17.85 -24.46 9.15
C PHE A 357 -18.54 -24.34 10.52
N SER A 358 -17.91 -23.65 11.49
CA SER A 358 -18.47 -23.46 12.85
C SER A 358 -19.36 -22.23 13.02
N ALA A 359 -19.50 -21.37 12.02
CA ALA A 359 -20.18 -20.07 12.16
C ALA A 359 -21.72 -20.16 12.24
N GLY A 360 -22.29 -21.34 11.96
CA GLY A 360 -23.74 -21.55 11.86
C GLY A 360 -24.33 -20.97 10.56
N SER A 361 -25.59 -21.30 10.26
CA SER A 361 -26.21 -21.08 8.94
C SER A 361 -26.41 -19.61 8.52
N ASN A 362 -26.11 -18.64 9.39
CA ASN A 362 -26.41 -17.22 9.16
C ASN A 362 -25.16 -16.33 9.15
N ASN A 363 -23.97 -16.88 9.42
CA ASN A 363 -22.73 -16.10 9.51
C ASN A 363 -21.69 -16.66 8.56
N SER A 364 -21.05 -15.77 7.79
CA SER A 364 -19.95 -16.19 6.93
C SER A 364 -18.67 -16.51 7.67
N CYS A 365 -18.45 -15.92 8.85
CA CYS A 365 -17.27 -16.13 9.68
C CYS A 365 -17.65 -16.43 11.13
N THR A 366 -16.86 -17.27 11.80
CA THR A 366 -17.06 -17.67 13.20
C THR A 366 -16.91 -16.47 14.13
N ASN A 367 -15.95 -15.60 13.82
CA ASN A 367 -15.67 -14.41 14.60
C ASN A 367 -15.99 -13.16 13.78
N ILE A 368 -16.89 -12.31 14.26
CA ILE A 368 -17.16 -11.03 13.59
C ILE A 368 -16.09 -10.03 14.02
N CYS A 369 -15.48 -9.31 13.07
CA CYS A 369 -14.54 -8.25 13.46
C CYS A 369 -15.32 -7.07 14.06
N ASN A 370 -15.41 -7.05 15.39
CA ASN A 370 -16.07 -5.99 16.16
C ASN A 370 -15.14 -4.79 16.37
N CYS A 371 -15.73 -3.60 16.30
CA CYS A 371 -15.00 -2.33 16.38
C CYS A 371 -14.42 -1.94 17.74
N SER A 372 -14.83 -2.60 18.83
CA SER A 372 -14.49 -2.21 20.22
C SER A 372 -13.00 -2.33 20.59
N THR A 373 -12.14 -2.79 19.70
CA THR A 373 -10.69 -3.00 19.95
C THR A 373 -9.75 -2.28 18.97
N ASN A 374 -10.26 -1.40 18.10
CA ASN A 374 -9.48 -0.80 17.01
C ASN A 374 -9.53 0.75 16.99
N SER A 375 -8.37 1.40 17.08
CA SER A 375 -8.21 2.86 17.05
C SER A 375 -8.64 3.54 15.74
N GLN A 376 -8.76 2.79 14.64
CA GLN A 376 -9.32 3.28 13.37
C GLN A 376 -10.84 3.11 13.26
N CYS A 377 -11.48 2.23 14.07
CA CYS A 377 -12.94 2.27 14.26
C CYS A 377 -13.35 3.45 15.15
N ILE A 378 -12.48 3.85 16.09
CA ILE A 378 -12.65 5.09 16.87
C ILE A 378 -12.65 6.33 15.94
N SER A 379 -12.38 6.20 14.63
CA SER A 379 -12.60 7.26 13.63
C SER A 379 -13.83 7.05 12.73
N ASN A 380 -14.92 6.46 13.23
CA ASN A 380 -16.28 6.49 12.63
C ASN A 380 -16.49 5.83 11.26
N LYS A 381 -15.69 4.84 10.89
CA LYS A 381 -15.87 4.11 9.61
C LYS A 381 -16.69 2.85 9.78
N CYS A 382 -17.77 2.87 10.56
CA CYS A 382 -18.45 1.67 11.02
C CYS A 382 -19.94 1.79 10.76
N VAL A 383 -20.58 0.85 10.05
CA VAL A 383 -22.04 0.85 9.81
C VAL A 383 -22.64 -0.37 10.51
N ASN A 384 -23.56 -0.21 11.46
CA ASN A 384 -24.14 -1.23 12.32
C ASN A 384 -23.07 -2.06 13.05
N GLU A 385 -22.16 -1.38 13.75
CA GLU A 385 -21.01 -1.98 14.48
C GLU A 385 -19.96 -2.70 13.60
N ILE A 386 -20.14 -2.70 12.27
CA ILE A 386 -19.27 -3.35 11.28
C ILE A 386 -18.29 -2.33 10.68
N CYS A 387 -16.98 -2.59 10.74
CA CYS A 387 -15.98 -1.79 10.04
C CYS A 387 -16.26 -1.75 8.53
N LYS A 388 -16.27 -0.57 7.93
CA LYS A 388 -16.35 -0.33 6.49
C LYS A 388 -15.11 0.44 6.04
N THR A 389 -14.48 -0.03 4.98
CA THR A 389 -13.43 0.73 4.30
C THR A 389 -14.10 1.66 3.29
N PRO A 390 -13.76 2.96 3.24
CA PRO A 390 -14.27 3.86 2.20
C PRO A 390 -13.94 3.29 0.83
N SER A 391 -14.96 3.02 0.02
CA SER A 391 -14.78 2.38 -1.29
C SER A 391 -14.56 3.40 -2.42
N LYS A 392 -14.91 4.66 -2.17
CA LYS A 392 -14.88 5.78 -3.11
C LYS A 392 -14.83 7.12 -2.38
N ASN A 393 -14.49 8.17 -3.12
CA ASN A 393 -14.80 9.54 -2.71
C ASN A 393 -16.23 9.88 -3.11
N ILE A 394 -16.93 10.56 -2.23
CA ILE A 394 -18.32 10.99 -2.38
C ILE A 394 -18.42 12.51 -2.23
N SER A 395 -19.50 13.09 -2.76
CA SER A 395 -19.81 14.50 -2.61
C SER A 395 -20.95 14.69 -1.62
N VAL A 396 -20.72 15.49 -0.59
CA VAL A 396 -21.69 15.78 0.46
C VAL A 396 -22.02 17.28 0.44
N GLY A 397 -23.30 17.62 0.50
CA GLY A 397 -23.77 18.98 0.64
C GLY A 397 -23.61 19.49 2.06
N LEU A 398 -23.26 20.76 2.22
CA LEU A 398 -23.14 21.43 3.50
C LEU A 398 -23.84 22.78 3.42
N VAL A 399 -24.76 23.03 4.34
CA VAL A 399 -25.54 24.27 4.47
C VAL A 399 -25.35 24.80 5.89
N VAL A 400 -24.97 26.06 6.04
CA VAL A 400 -24.84 26.73 7.35
C VAL A 400 -25.66 28.01 7.30
N LYS A 401 -26.67 28.14 8.16
CA LYS A 401 -27.50 29.34 8.33
C LYS A 401 -27.14 30.04 9.65
N PHE A 402 -26.59 31.24 9.54
CA PHE A 402 -26.17 32.05 10.68
C PHE A 402 -27.34 32.81 11.31
N PRO A 403 -27.20 33.28 12.58
CA PRO A 403 -28.21 34.10 13.26
C PRO A 403 -28.63 35.37 12.50
N ASN A 404 -27.74 35.92 11.69
CA ASN A 404 -27.99 37.11 10.88
C ASN A 404 -28.69 36.78 9.53
N ASN A 405 -29.25 35.58 9.38
CA ASN A 405 -29.85 35.04 8.16
C ASN A 405 -28.90 34.88 6.95
N SER A 406 -27.60 35.12 7.09
CA SER A 406 -26.65 34.74 6.04
C SER A 406 -26.49 33.22 5.97
N THR A 407 -26.23 32.71 4.77
CA THR A 407 -26.10 31.27 4.51
C THR A 407 -24.81 30.96 3.77
N ILE A 408 -24.12 29.88 4.18
CA ILE A 408 -23.02 29.28 3.43
C ILE A 408 -23.51 27.94 2.87
N THR A 409 -23.25 27.70 1.58
CA THR A 409 -23.45 26.40 0.94
C THR A 409 -22.15 25.90 0.31
N ARG A 410 -21.87 24.60 0.45
CA ARG A 410 -20.68 23.93 -0.08
C ARG A 410 -21.00 22.51 -0.51
N CYS A 411 -20.35 22.05 -1.57
CA CYS A 411 -20.18 20.62 -1.84
C CYS A 411 -18.79 20.22 -1.35
N VAL A 412 -18.71 19.20 -0.52
CA VAL A 412 -17.47 18.75 0.13
C VAL A 412 -17.16 17.34 -0.35
N ASN A 413 -16.01 17.18 -0.99
CA ASN A 413 -15.53 15.87 -1.40
C ASN A 413 -14.83 15.19 -0.22
N VAL A 414 -15.39 14.07 0.23
CA VAL A 414 -14.87 13.28 1.35
C VAL A 414 -14.86 11.79 1.00
N PRO A 415 -14.03 10.95 1.64
CA PRO A 415 -14.18 9.51 1.55
C PRO A 415 -15.58 9.08 2.06
N GLU A 416 -16.14 8.02 1.46
CA GLU A 416 -17.37 7.39 1.95
C GLU A 416 -17.26 7.05 3.45
N TYR A 417 -18.36 7.23 4.20
CA TYR A 417 -18.43 7.08 5.67
C TYR A 417 -17.68 8.13 6.49
N ALA A 418 -17.23 9.24 5.89
CA ALA A 418 -16.70 10.37 6.67
C ALA A 418 -17.73 10.90 7.67
N ASN A 419 -17.28 11.31 8.85
CA ASN A 419 -18.13 11.93 9.85
C ASN A 419 -18.30 13.45 9.62
N GLY A 420 -19.23 14.08 10.34
CA GLY A 420 -19.51 15.50 10.19
C GLY A 420 -18.33 16.43 10.50
N LYS A 421 -17.45 16.07 11.44
CA LYS A 421 -16.22 16.82 11.73
C LYS A 421 -15.23 16.74 10.55
N GLU A 422 -15.01 15.55 10.00
CA GLU A 422 -14.15 15.37 8.82
C GLU A 422 -14.67 16.16 7.60
N ILE A 423 -15.99 16.25 7.43
CA ILE A 423 -16.62 17.10 6.40
C ILE A 423 -16.33 18.57 6.67
N LEU A 424 -16.47 19.06 7.90
CA LEU A 424 -16.13 20.45 8.23
C LEU A 424 -14.65 20.74 7.98
N GLU A 425 -13.74 19.84 8.35
CA GLU A 425 -12.30 19.95 8.07
C GLU A 425 -12.00 20.06 6.56
N LYS A 426 -12.76 19.34 5.74
CA LYS A 426 -12.62 19.36 4.27
C LYS A 426 -13.39 20.50 3.60
N SER A 427 -14.28 21.18 4.31
CA SER A 427 -15.13 22.24 3.76
C SER A 427 -14.45 23.62 3.62
N ASN A 428 -13.24 23.78 4.17
CA ASN A 428 -12.56 25.07 4.33
C ASN A 428 -13.36 26.12 5.13
N ILE A 429 -14.30 25.70 5.98
CA ILE A 429 -14.98 26.55 6.94
C ILE A 429 -14.17 26.55 8.24
N ASN A 430 -13.96 27.73 8.84
CA ASN A 430 -13.32 27.80 10.15
C ASN A 430 -14.33 27.37 11.22
N PHE A 431 -13.98 26.42 12.06
CA PHE A 431 -14.87 25.93 13.12
C PHE A 431 -14.07 25.55 14.37
N SER A 432 -14.74 25.56 15.51
CA SER A 432 -14.19 25.05 16.76
C SER A 432 -15.27 24.32 17.56
N GLY A 433 -14.84 23.46 18.46
CA GLY A 433 -15.73 22.65 19.27
C GLY A 433 -14.96 21.72 20.19
N THR A 434 -15.70 20.97 20.99
CA THR A 434 -15.18 20.03 21.97
C THR A 434 -15.49 18.59 21.54
N THR A 435 -14.52 17.70 21.69
CA THR A 435 -14.73 16.27 21.46
C THR A 435 -14.95 15.59 22.81
N ASP A 436 -16.11 14.95 22.96
CA ASP A 436 -16.43 14.11 24.11
C ASP A 436 -16.36 12.63 23.73
N LEU A 437 -15.82 11.81 24.65
CA LEU A 437 -15.62 10.38 24.42
C LEU A 437 -16.92 9.59 24.31
N SER A 438 -18.04 10.09 24.83
CA SER A 438 -19.36 9.44 24.82
C SER A 438 -20.29 10.07 23.79
N TRP A 439 -20.19 11.38 23.56
CA TRP A 439 -21.16 12.14 22.76
C TRP A 439 -20.64 12.66 21.43
N GLY A 440 -19.37 12.41 21.11
CA GLY A 440 -18.74 12.79 19.86
C GLY A 440 -18.30 14.24 19.81
N PHE A 441 -18.16 14.78 18.60
CA PHE A 441 -17.75 16.17 18.40
C PHE A 441 -18.94 17.13 18.53
N PHE A 442 -18.89 18.02 19.51
CA PHE A 442 -19.85 19.09 19.73
C PHE A 442 -19.33 20.39 19.10
N LEU A 443 -20.13 20.98 18.21
CA LEU A 443 -19.78 22.18 17.47
C LEU A 443 -20.13 23.44 18.28
N GLU A 444 -19.14 24.29 18.55
CA GLU A 444 -19.30 25.51 19.35
C GLU A 444 -19.32 26.76 18.47
N CYS A 445 -18.44 26.83 17.47
CA CYS A 445 -18.30 28.01 16.62
C CYS A 445 -18.17 27.65 15.15
N ILE A 446 -18.78 28.46 14.28
CA ILE A 446 -18.51 28.50 12.84
C ILE A 446 -18.14 29.94 12.45
N ASN A 447 -17.01 30.13 11.76
CA ASN A 447 -16.49 31.41 11.29
C ASN A 447 -16.54 32.52 12.36
N GLY A 448 -16.15 32.19 13.59
CA GLY A 448 -16.15 33.12 14.73
C GLY A 448 -17.53 33.41 15.33
N THR A 449 -18.61 32.83 14.79
CA THR A 449 -19.95 32.88 15.40
C THR A 449 -20.11 31.70 16.34
N CYS A 450 -20.00 31.97 17.64
CA CYS A 450 -20.01 30.97 18.71
C CYS A 450 -21.32 30.95 19.48
N SER A 451 -21.75 29.77 19.93
CA SER A 451 -22.83 29.65 20.91
C SER A 451 -22.47 30.40 22.19
N PRO A 452 -23.39 31.19 22.77
CA PRO A 452 -23.13 31.93 23.99
C PRO A 452 -23.03 31.00 25.21
N TYR A 453 -22.31 31.45 26.24
CA TYR A 453 -22.04 30.67 27.46
C TYR A 453 -23.29 30.35 28.28
N ASP A 454 -24.35 31.16 28.12
CA ASP A 454 -25.64 30.97 28.77
C ASP A 454 -26.55 29.97 28.03
N TRP A 455 -26.08 29.39 26.92
CA TRP A 455 -26.82 28.45 26.08
C TRP A 455 -28.13 29.01 25.54
N SER A 456 -28.25 30.34 25.41
CA SER A 456 -29.44 30.96 24.84
C SER A 456 -29.71 30.50 23.41
N TRP A 457 -28.68 30.03 22.72
CA TRP A 457 -28.78 29.20 21.52
C TRP A 457 -27.57 28.29 21.34
N TYR A 458 -27.69 27.26 20.50
CA TYR A 458 -26.59 26.40 20.07
C TYR A 458 -26.70 26.04 18.59
N TRP A 459 -25.61 25.54 18.00
CA TRP A 459 -25.59 25.04 16.63
C TRP A 459 -26.31 23.69 16.55
N ASN A 460 -27.47 23.66 15.89
CA ASN A 460 -28.20 22.45 15.61
C ASN A 460 -27.65 21.75 14.37
N PHE A 461 -27.56 20.43 14.42
CA PHE A 461 -27.11 19.60 13.31
C PHE A 461 -28.31 18.89 12.68
N ASN A 462 -28.50 19.11 11.38
CA ASN A 462 -29.60 18.54 10.60
C ASN A 462 -29.04 17.75 9.41
N LEU A 463 -29.80 16.78 8.95
CA LEU A 463 -29.44 15.91 7.83
C LEU A 463 -30.61 15.75 6.86
N ILE A 464 -30.31 15.76 5.57
CA ILE A 464 -31.14 15.19 4.51
C ILE A 464 -30.33 14.07 3.86
N LYS A 465 -30.85 12.84 3.83
CA LYS A 465 -30.24 11.72 3.11
C LYS A 465 -30.60 11.76 1.61
N GLU A 466 -29.84 11.05 0.76
CA GLU A 466 -30.04 11.00 -0.70
C GLU A 466 -31.52 10.83 -1.15
N ASN A 467 -32.32 10.04 -0.43
CA ASN A 467 -33.72 9.74 -0.77
C ASN A 467 -34.75 10.48 0.12
N GLU A 468 -34.31 11.46 0.90
CA GLU A 468 -35.18 12.24 1.79
C GLU A 468 -35.33 13.68 1.25
N THR A 469 -36.42 14.33 1.64
CA THR A 469 -36.72 15.73 1.30
C THR A 469 -36.89 16.62 2.52
N ASN A 470 -37.07 16.02 3.70
CA ASN A 470 -37.27 16.72 4.96
C ASN A 470 -35.99 16.66 5.81
N TRP A 471 -35.69 17.76 6.48
CA TRP A 471 -34.60 17.81 7.46
C TRP A 471 -34.91 16.93 8.66
N THR A 472 -33.97 16.06 8.99
CA THR A 472 -33.97 15.31 10.25
C THR A 472 -32.94 15.94 11.18
N SER A 473 -33.38 16.39 12.36
CA SER A 473 -32.46 16.87 13.40
C SER A 473 -31.70 15.69 14.00
N MET A 474 -30.39 15.83 14.17
CA MET A 474 -29.54 14.82 14.76
C MET A 474 -29.41 15.08 16.27
N SER A 475 -29.62 14.04 17.08
CA SER A 475 -29.69 14.12 18.55
C SER A 475 -28.33 14.01 19.25
N VAL A 476 -27.26 13.69 18.52
CA VAL A 476 -25.88 13.47 19.03
C VAL A 476 -24.83 14.22 18.20
N GLY A 477 -23.59 14.28 18.70
CA GLY A 477 -22.48 15.00 18.08
C GLY A 477 -22.06 14.46 16.70
N MET A 478 -21.24 15.25 16.00
CA MET A 478 -20.89 15.06 14.58
C MET A 478 -19.63 14.19 14.36
N GLY A 479 -19.12 13.53 15.39
CA GLY A 479 -17.82 12.85 15.39
C GLY A 479 -17.80 11.68 16.39
N PRO A 480 -16.69 10.94 16.52
CA PRO A 480 -16.69 9.66 17.22
C PRO A 480 -16.88 9.78 18.73
N GLY A 481 -17.78 8.97 19.29
CA GLY A 481 -17.91 8.68 20.72
C GLY A 481 -18.45 7.26 20.98
N GLY A 482 -18.03 6.65 22.09
CA GLY A 482 -18.73 5.63 22.89
C GLY A 482 -19.07 4.24 22.31
N THR A 483 -19.23 3.25 23.19
CA THR A 483 -19.71 1.87 22.87
C THR A 483 -21.24 1.72 22.87
N SER A 484 -21.98 2.81 23.07
CA SER A 484 -23.44 2.84 23.25
C SER A 484 -24.20 3.38 22.04
N ASN A 485 -23.48 3.68 20.96
CA ASN A 485 -23.91 4.60 19.92
C ASN A 485 -24.13 3.83 18.63
N ASP A 486 -25.34 3.90 18.08
CA ASP A 486 -25.75 3.18 16.87
C ASP A 486 -24.98 3.73 15.66
N PHE A 487 -23.89 3.09 15.26
CA PHE A 487 -23.01 3.62 14.22
C PHE A 487 -23.68 3.41 12.84
N CYS A 488 -24.23 4.48 12.27
CA CYS A 488 -24.84 4.59 10.93
C CYS A 488 -26.22 3.93 10.66
N ASP A 489 -27.14 3.88 11.64
CA ASP A 489 -28.57 3.79 11.32
C ASP A 489 -29.49 4.62 12.25
N SER A 490 -30.61 5.07 11.66
CA SER A 490 -31.75 5.85 12.18
C SER A 490 -31.64 6.69 13.47
N SER A 491 -31.87 8.01 13.33
CA SER A 491 -32.37 9.00 14.32
C SER A 491 -31.65 9.22 15.67
N SER A 492 -30.72 8.34 16.07
CA SER A 492 -30.07 8.38 17.38
C SER A 492 -28.55 8.09 17.36
N GLY A 493 -27.99 7.87 16.16
CA GLY A 493 -26.58 7.53 15.94
C GLY A 493 -25.69 8.67 15.39
N HIS A 494 -24.37 8.47 15.40
CA HIS A 494 -23.41 9.39 14.75
C HIS A 494 -23.51 9.33 13.21
N TYR A 495 -23.35 10.48 12.56
CA TYR A 495 -23.48 10.61 11.11
C TYR A 495 -22.30 10.00 10.34
N CYS A 496 -22.62 9.28 9.27
CA CYS A 496 -21.68 8.67 8.35
C CYS A 496 -22.08 9.03 6.92
N ALA A 497 -21.15 9.66 6.21
CA ALA A 497 -21.45 10.23 4.91
C ALA A 497 -21.78 9.20 3.84
N ARG A 498 -22.91 9.41 3.16
CA ARG A 498 -23.25 8.80 1.87
C ARG A 498 -23.27 9.86 0.79
N ASP A 499 -23.07 9.42 -0.45
CA ASP A 499 -23.07 10.31 -1.59
C ASP A 499 -24.40 11.06 -1.67
N LYS A 500 -24.34 12.38 -1.89
CA LYS A 500 -25.48 13.31 -1.99
C LYS A 500 -26.26 13.58 -0.71
N ASP A 501 -25.78 13.12 0.45
CA ASP A 501 -26.31 13.62 1.72
C ASP A 501 -26.09 15.14 1.85
N ILE A 502 -26.93 15.81 2.63
CA ILE A 502 -26.81 17.25 2.93
C ILE A 502 -26.82 17.48 4.44
N LEU A 503 -25.76 18.09 4.97
CA LEU A 503 -25.65 18.50 6.36
C LEU A 503 -26.10 19.96 6.50
N GLY A 504 -26.93 20.24 7.50
CA GLY A 504 -27.49 21.56 7.77
C GLY A 504 -27.16 22.02 9.18
N PHE A 505 -26.54 23.20 9.30
CA PHE A 505 -26.26 23.85 10.59
C PHE A 505 -27.07 25.12 10.71
N ASN A 506 -27.85 25.25 11.78
CA ASN A 506 -28.59 26.48 12.10
C ASN A 506 -28.64 26.70 13.61
N VAL A 507 -28.98 27.91 14.03
CA VAL A 507 -29.10 28.24 15.47
C VAL A 507 -30.49 27.88 16.02
N THR A 508 -30.54 27.36 17.25
CA THR A 508 -31.77 27.00 17.96
C THR A 508 -31.71 27.40 19.44
N THR A 509 -32.84 27.71 20.09
CA THR A 509 -32.91 28.31 21.45
C THR A 509 -33.44 27.39 22.58
N GLY A 510 -33.70 26.10 22.32
CA GLY A 510 -33.96 25.05 23.33
C GLY A 510 -35.42 24.78 23.76
N GLY A 511 -35.76 23.48 23.89
CA GLY A 511 -37.06 22.86 24.26
C GLY A 511 -37.19 21.45 23.62
N ILE A 512 -38.05 20.54 24.13
CA ILE A 512 -38.30 19.21 23.49
C ILE A 512 -38.61 19.43 21.99
N MET A 513 -37.95 18.64 21.15
CA MET A 513 -37.84 18.80 19.69
C MET A 513 -39.19 18.98 18.98
N PRO A 514 -39.46 20.14 18.36
CA PRO A 514 -40.51 20.29 17.36
C PRO A 514 -39.97 19.90 15.97
N VAL A 515 -40.78 19.17 15.22
CA VAL A 515 -40.60 18.96 13.78
C VAL A 515 -40.80 20.30 13.07
N TYR A 516 -39.80 20.79 12.33
CA TYR A 516 -39.94 21.96 11.46
C TYR A 516 -39.94 21.52 10.00
N ASN A 517 -41.08 21.71 9.33
CA ASN A 517 -41.23 21.50 7.89
C ASN A 517 -40.79 22.75 7.13
N TRP A 518 -39.63 22.72 6.47
CA TRP A 518 -39.21 23.73 5.48
C TRP A 518 -38.96 23.08 4.12
N CYS A 519 -40.02 23.09 3.32
CA CYS A 519 -40.10 23.12 1.85
C CYS A 519 -41.59 22.96 1.57
N MET A 520 -42.33 24.07 1.46
CA MET A 520 -43.74 23.99 1.07
C MET A 520 -43.81 23.75 -0.44
N GLU A 521 -44.52 22.71 -0.83
CA GLU A 521 -44.85 22.41 -2.22
C GLU A 521 -45.54 23.64 -2.87
N GLY A 522 -44.83 24.32 -3.77
CA GLY A 522 -45.35 25.45 -4.55
C GLY A 522 -44.74 26.84 -4.31
N ASP A 523 -43.76 27.00 -3.41
CA ASP A 523 -43.01 28.25 -3.20
C ASP A 523 -41.69 28.21 -4.01
N PHE A 524 -41.73 28.72 -5.25
CA PHE A 524 -40.65 28.62 -6.23
C PHE A 524 -39.69 29.81 -6.18
N ASP A 525 -40.12 30.97 -5.67
CA ASP A 525 -39.27 32.14 -5.49
C ASP A 525 -38.61 32.23 -4.09
N ASN A 526 -38.98 31.30 -3.20
CA ASN A 526 -38.43 31.06 -1.86
C ASN A 526 -38.64 32.25 -0.92
N ASN A 527 -39.84 32.84 -0.98
CA ASN A 527 -40.27 33.96 -0.15
C ASN A 527 -41.20 33.56 1.02
N ASN A 528 -41.51 32.26 1.15
CA ASN A 528 -42.45 31.66 2.12
C ASN A 528 -43.94 32.01 1.90
N LEU A 529 -44.31 32.46 0.71
CA LEU A 529 -45.69 32.62 0.25
C LEU A 529 -45.90 31.69 -0.96
N THR A 530 -47.15 31.28 -1.18
CA THR A 530 -47.54 30.60 -2.42
C THR A 530 -48.48 31.54 -3.15
N ASP A 531 -47.97 32.28 -4.11
CA ASP A 531 -48.68 33.31 -4.83
C ASP A 531 -48.36 33.33 -6.33
N ILE A 532 -48.94 34.30 -7.05
CA ILE A 532 -48.82 34.37 -8.51
C ILE A 532 -47.37 34.54 -8.97
N PHE A 533 -46.46 35.06 -8.13
CA PHE A 533 -45.06 35.25 -8.47
C PHE A 533 -44.28 33.94 -8.50
N ASP A 534 -44.72 32.91 -7.78
CA ASP A 534 -44.18 31.55 -7.90
C ASP A 534 -44.44 30.94 -9.27
N ILE A 535 -45.64 31.17 -9.83
CA ILE A 535 -46.00 30.74 -11.18
C ILE A 535 -45.13 31.46 -12.22
N VAL A 536 -44.93 32.77 -12.04
CA VAL A 536 -44.07 33.57 -12.93
C VAL A 536 -42.64 33.04 -12.90
N TYR A 537 -42.10 32.79 -11.71
CA TYR A 537 -40.73 32.27 -11.54
C TYR A 537 -40.58 30.86 -12.13
N GLY A 538 -41.57 29.98 -11.95
CA GLY A 538 -41.60 28.65 -12.56
C GLY A 538 -41.71 28.66 -14.10
N LEU A 539 -42.47 29.59 -14.67
CA LEU A 539 -42.61 29.73 -16.13
C LEU A 539 -41.39 30.39 -16.77
N GLU A 540 -40.79 31.38 -16.13
CA GLU A 540 -39.52 31.97 -16.56
C GLU A 540 -38.41 30.92 -16.58
N TYR A 541 -38.38 30.05 -15.56
CA TYR A 541 -37.48 28.89 -15.49
C TYR A 541 -37.67 27.91 -16.66
N LEU A 542 -38.91 27.56 -17.05
CA LEU A 542 -39.18 26.68 -18.19
C LEU A 542 -38.89 27.33 -19.56
N SER A 543 -38.79 28.66 -19.63
CA SER A 543 -38.61 29.40 -20.88
C SER A 543 -37.16 29.63 -21.30
N GLU A 544 -36.18 29.16 -20.49
CA GLU A 544 -34.72 29.28 -20.69
C GLU A 544 -34.19 30.72 -20.94
N LYS A 545 -34.98 31.76 -20.63
CA LYS A 545 -34.68 33.14 -21.07
C LYS A 545 -33.64 33.91 -20.24
N ASN A 546 -33.10 33.34 -19.16
CA ASN A 546 -32.02 33.94 -18.37
C ASN A 546 -30.86 32.96 -18.11
N ASN A 547 -30.06 32.71 -19.16
CA ASN A 547 -28.68 32.28 -18.99
C ASN A 547 -27.81 33.51 -18.70
N SER A 548 -27.73 33.92 -17.43
CA SER A 548 -26.64 34.78 -16.96
C SER A 548 -26.18 34.35 -15.58
N GLU A 549 -24.89 34.01 -15.50
CA GLU A 549 -24.14 33.66 -14.30
C GLU A 549 -24.44 34.58 -13.11
N SER A 550 -25.19 34.09 -12.12
CA SER A 550 -24.97 34.36 -10.69
C SER A 550 -25.98 33.58 -9.84
N SER A 551 -25.47 32.84 -8.85
CA SER A 551 -26.23 32.10 -7.83
C SER A 551 -27.04 30.89 -8.32
N GLU A 552 -26.38 29.74 -8.49
CA GLU A 552 -27.04 28.44 -8.37
C GLU A 552 -27.51 28.26 -6.91
N LYS A 553 -28.69 28.82 -6.62
CA LYS A 553 -29.44 28.57 -5.39
C LYS A 553 -30.03 27.15 -5.46
N CYS A 554 -30.07 26.46 -4.32
CA CYS A 554 -30.51 25.08 -4.13
C CYS A 554 -31.96 24.79 -4.56
N ILE A 555 -32.22 24.81 -5.87
CA ILE A 555 -33.43 24.26 -6.47
C ILE A 555 -32.98 23.02 -7.25
N ARG A 556 -33.57 21.86 -6.94
CA ARG A 556 -33.39 20.65 -7.76
C ARG A 556 -33.90 20.98 -9.17
N LYS A 557 -32.98 21.20 -10.11
CA LYS A 557 -33.27 21.58 -11.52
C LYS A 557 -34.20 20.59 -12.25
N GLU A 558 -34.39 19.38 -11.72
CA GLU A 558 -35.05 18.25 -12.41
C GLU A 558 -36.51 17.98 -11.99
N HIS A 559 -37.15 18.83 -11.17
CA HIS A 559 -38.53 18.59 -10.66
C HIS A 559 -39.58 19.66 -11.03
N ILE A 560 -39.22 20.80 -11.63
CA ILE A 560 -40.20 21.81 -12.09
C ILE A 560 -40.62 21.49 -13.52
N ASN A 561 -41.89 21.17 -13.73
CA ASN A 561 -42.48 20.92 -15.05
C ASN A 561 -43.85 21.60 -15.19
N LEU A 562 -44.37 21.68 -16.41
CA LEU A 562 -45.60 22.40 -16.72
C LEU A 562 -46.82 21.88 -15.93
N PHE A 563 -46.82 20.59 -15.54
CA PHE A 563 -47.91 19.99 -14.78
C PHE A 563 -47.97 20.50 -13.33
N GLU A 564 -46.81 20.69 -12.69
CA GLU A 564 -46.73 21.28 -11.34
C GLU A 564 -47.11 22.76 -11.33
N ILE A 565 -46.76 23.51 -12.39
CA ILE A 565 -47.19 24.91 -12.55
C ILE A 565 -48.71 25.00 -12.70
N LEU A 566 -49.34 24.09 -13.47
CA LEU A 566 -50.79 24.06 -13.63
C LEU A 566 -51.53 23.73 -12.33
N LYS A 567 -51.01 22.81 -11.51
CA LYS A 567 -51.54 22.57 -10.16
C LYS A 567 -51.44 23.80 -9.26
N LEU A 568 -50.35 24.56 -9.38
CA LEU A 568 -50.16 25.77 -8.60
C LEU A 568 -51.14 26.88 -9.02
N ILE A 569 -51.40 27.02 -10.33
CA ILE A 569 -52.43 27.91 -10.88
C ILE A 569 -53.82 27.56 -10.35
N GLU A 570 -54.20 26.27 -10.34
CA GLU A 570 -55.48 25.84 -9.77
C GLU A 570 -55.58 26.15 -8.27
N LYS A 571 -54.48 25.98 -7.53
CA LYS A 571 -54.41 26.22 -6.08
C LYS A 571 -54.55 27.71 -5.72
N ILE A 572 -53.98 28.61 -6.52
CA ILE A 572 -54.06 30.08 -6.34
C ILE A 572 -55.39 30.64 -6.88
N GLY A 573 -55.97 30.05 -7.92
CA GLY A 573 -57.25 30.49 -8.49
C GLY A 573 -58.50 30.21 -7.63
N LEU A 574 -58.36 29.42 -6.56
CA LEU A 574 -59.43 29.04 -5.63
C LEU A 574 -59.36 29.77 -4.27
N SER A 575 -58.35 30.63 -4.05
CA SER A 575 -58.13 31.38 -2.80
C SER A 575 -58.55 32.84 -2.86
#